data_AF-A0A948NGX9-F1
#
_entry.id   AF-A0A948NGX9-F1
#
_cell.length_a   1.000
_cell.length_b   1.000
_cell.length_c   1.000
_cell.angle_alpha   90.00
_cell.angle_beta   90.00
_cell.angle_gamma   90.00
#
_symmetry.space_group_name_H-M   'P 1'
#
loop_
_entity.id
_entity.type
_entity.pdbx_description
1 polymer ?
#
loop_
_entity_poly.entity_id
_entity_poly.type
_entity_poly.pdbx_seq_one_letter_code
_entity_poly.pdbx_strand_id
1 'polypeptide(L)'
;MKELSRKLSDIDELETWKQYVQGLPHLEVAQAYQEAIPLWVHRMISENKLYLHPDVIRQLKEQHWLPNDLQKRMIWASLIGSDESPTSKTRMYKIKESLLSRYGRDWWEDVFSRLKHVYAARERIKKFHSGPAIQTFISNTFIGADAASAERRKALEMIPKK
;
A
#
# COMPACT_ATOMS: atom_id res chain seq x y z
N MET A 1 -14.70 -17.66 -9.78
CA MET A 1 -14.50 -16.44 -8.96
C MET A 1 -13.33 -16.55 -8.01
N LYS A 2 -13.34 -17.45 -7.01
CA LYS A 2 -12.22 -17.61 -6.05
C LYS A 2 -10.81 -17.67 -6.66
N GLU A 3 -10.63 -18.37 -7.78
CA GLU A 3 -9.33 -18.45 -8.46
C GLU A 3 -8.88 -17.12 -9.06
N LEU A 4 -9.80 -16.36 -9.68
CA LEU A 4 -9.54 -15.02 -10.21
C LEU A 4 -9.23 -14.05 -9.06
N SER A 5 -10.02 -14.09 -7.98
CA SER A 5 -9.79 -13.26 -6.80
C SER A 5 -8.40 -13.49 -6.19
N ARG A 6 -7.97 -14.76 -6.12
CA ARG A 6 -6.63 -15.12 -5.65
C ARG A 6 -5.53 -14.61 -6.60
N LYS A 7 -5.67 -14.85 -7.91
CA LYS A 7 -4.74 -14.34 -8.93
C LYS A 7 -4.59 -12.82 -8.86
N LEU A 8 -5.70 -12.10 -8.69
CA LEU A 8 -5.68 -10.65 -8.51
C LEU A 8 -4.94 -10.26 -7.22
N SER A 9 -5.23 -10.92 -6.10
CA SER A 9 -4.59 -10.60 -4.83
C SER A 9 -3.07 -10.78 -4.79
N ASP A 10 -2.53 -11.61 -5.69
CA ASP A 10 -1.10 -11.84 -5.85
C ASP A 10 -0.39 -10.74 -6.66
N ILE A 11 -1.14 -9.87 -7.36
CA ILE A 11 -0.59 -8.77 -8.16
C ILE A 11 -0.45 -7.52 -7.29
N ASP A 12 0.76 -6.99 -7.15
CA ASP A 12 1.05 -5.78 -6.35
C ASP A 12 0.44 -4.52 -6.98
N GLU A 13 0.44 -4.41 -8.30
CA GLU A 13 -0.02 -3.25 -9.05
C GLU A 13 -1.55 -3.23 -9.21
N LEU A 14 -2.24 -2.75 -8.17
CA LEU A 14 -3.71 -2.64 -8.14
C LEU A 14 -4.30 -1.92 -9.37
N GLU A 15 -3.60 -0.94 -9.95
CA GLU A 15 -4.04 -0.21 -11.14
C GLU A 15 -4.06 -1.03 -12.43
N THR A 16 -3.38 -2.19 -12.45
CA THR A 16 -3.31 -3.09 -13.60
C THR A 16 -4.41 -4.16 -13.58
N TRP A 17 -5.08 -4.37 -12.45
CA TRP A 17 -6.11 -5.40 -12.27
C TRP A 17 -7.21 -5.34 -13.34
N LYS A 18 -7.53 -4.15 -13.84
CA LYS A 18 -8.52 -3.96 -14.92
C LYS A 18 -8.18 -4.73 -16.21
N GLN A 19 -6.89 -5.01 -16.46
CA GLN A 19 -6.42 -5.74 -17.63
C GLN A 19 -6.72 -7.24 -17.51
N TYR A 20 -6.67 -7.77 -16.28
CA TYR A 20 -6.88 -9.19 -15.98
C TYR A 20 -8.35 -9.61 -15.94
N VAL A 21 -9.26 -8.62 -15.93
CA VAL A 21 -10.71 -8.84 -15.89
C VAL A 21 -11.40 -8.35 -17.17
N GLN A 22 -10.64 -8.04 -18.22
CA GLN A 22 -11.21 -7.64 -19.51
C GLN A 22 -12.07 -8.75 -20.09
N GLY A 23 -13.27 -8.39 -20.57
CA GLY A 23 -14.22 -9.32 -21.17
C GLY A 23 -15.13 -10.05 -20.18
N LEU A 24 -14.95 -9.86 -18.86
CA LEU A 24 -15.84 -10.44 -17.85
C LEU A 24 -17.07 -9.57 -17.59
N PRO A 25 -18.22 -10.17 -17.21
CA PRO A 25 -19.41 -9.43 -16.80
C PRO A 25 -19.14 -8.53 -15.59
N HIS A 26 -19.76 -7.36 -15.55
CA HIS A 26 -19.59 -6.38 -14.46
C HIS A 26 -19.81 -6.97 -13.06
N LEU A 27 -20.82 -7.84 -12.90
CA LEU A 27 -21.13 -8.50 -11.63
C LEU A 27 -19.99 -9.41 -11.16
N GLU A 28 -19.40 -10.17 -12.08
CA GLU A 28 -18.27 -11.06 -11.78
C GLU A 28 -17.03 -10.24 -11.41
N VAL A 29 -16.75 -9.15 -12.14
CA VAL A 29 -15.63 -8.26 -11.80
C VAL A 29 -15.78 -7.67 -10.40
N ALA A 30 -17.00 -7.21 -10.06
CA ALA A 30 -17.28 -6.66 -8.74
C ALA A 30 -17.05 -7.70 -7.62
N GLN A 31 -17.52 -8.94 -7.81
CA GLN A 31 -17.30 -10.04 -6.88
C GLN A 31 -15.82 -10.39 -6.74
N ALA A 32 -15.09 -10.47 -7.86
CA ALA A 32 -13.66 -10.75 -7.84
C ALA A 32 -12.88 -9.69 -7.03
N TYR A 33 -13.19 -8.42 -7.23
CA TYR A 33 -12.53 -7.33 -6.48
C TYR A 33 -12.90 -7.34 -5.01
N GLN A 34 -14.16 -7.62 -4.68
CA GLN A 34 -14.62 -7.70 -3.29
C GLN A 34 -13.90 -8.81 -2.51
N GLU A 35 -13.64 -9.95 -3.14
CA GLU A 35 -12.88 -11.06 -2.54
C GLU A 35 -11.36 -10.81 -2.55
N ALA A 36 -10.82 -10.19 -3.60
CA ALA A 36 -9.39 -10.01 -3.78
C ALA A 36 -8.79 -8.89 -2.91
N ILE A 37 -9.52 -7.79 -2.70
CA ILE A 37 -9.02 -6.61 -1.96
C ILE A 37 -8.57 -6.98 -0.53
N PRO A 38 -9.37 -7.69 0.29
CA PRO A 38 -8.95 -8.06 1.64
C PRO A 38 -7.68 -8.92 1.67
N LEU A 39 -7.60 -9.89 0.75
CA LEU A 39 -6.43 -10.77 0.62
C LEU A 39 -5.18 -9.97 0.24
N TRP A 40 -5.33 -9.06 -0.72
CA TRP A 40 -4.27 -8.18 -1.18
C TRP A 40 -3.79 -7.22 -0.08
N VAL A 41 -4.72 -6.57 0.63
CA VAL A 41 -4.37 -5.63 1.71
C VAL A 41 -3.62 -6.35 2.83
N HIS A 42 -4.12 -7.51 3.26
CA HIS A 42 -3.45 -8.33 4.27
C HIS A 42 -2.03 -8.71 3.86
N ARG A 43 -1.86 -9.18 2.61
CA ARG A 43 -0.56 -9.57 2.05
C ARG A 43 0.40 -8.38 2.01
N MET A 44 -0.02 -7.27 1.42
CA MET A 44 0.81 -6.07 1.23
C MET A 44 1.23 -5.42 2.55
N ILE A 45 0.39 -5.48 3.59
CA ILE A 45 0.77 -5.05 4.95
C ILE A 45 1.78 -6.02 5.56
N SER A 46 1.53 -7.32 5.47
CA SER A 46 2.42 -8.37 6.03
C SER A 46 3.80 -8.37 5.38
N GLU A 47 3.86 -8.09 4.08
CA GLU A 47 5.10 -7.94 3.31
C GLU A 47 5.76 -6.56 3.49
N ASN A 48 5.23 -5.70 4.37
CA ASN A 48 5.77 -4.37 4.63
C ASN A 48 5.82 -3.44 3.39
N LYS A 49 4.96 -3.70 2.40
CA LYS A 49 4.86 -2.90 1.16
C LYS A 49 3.92 -1.70 1.30
N LEU A 50 2.99 -1.73 2.26
CA LEU A 50 2.14 -0.58 2.58
C LEU A 50 2.66 0.22 3.79
N TYR A 51 2.75 1.52 3.60
CA TYR A 51 3.18 2.54 4.54
C TYR A 51 1.94 3.24 5.08
N LEU A 52 1.33 2.61 6.08
CA LEU A 52 0.13 3.10 6.75
C LEU A 52 0.42 3.31 8.23
N HIS A 53 -0.29 4.25 8.86
CA HIS A 53 -0.20 4.45 10.31
C HIS A 53 -0.60 3.17 11.06
N PRO A 54 0.07 2.79 12.17
CA PRO A 54 -0.23 1.54 12.89
C PRO A 54 -1.69 1.41 13.35
N ASP A 55 -2.32 2.51 13.80
CA ASP A 55 -3.75 2.50 14.14
C ASP A 55 -4.65 2.20 12.93
N VAL A 56 -4.27 2.64 11.73
CA VAL A 56 -5.03 2.37 10.51
C VAL A 56 -4.90 0.88 10.16
N ILE A 57 -3.72 0.29 10.33
CA ILE A 57 -3.50 -1.16 10.16
C ILE A 57 -4.36 -1.96 11.15
N ARG A 58 -4.42 -1.53 12.41
CA ARG A 58 -5.27 -2.15 13.43
C ARG A 58 -6.75 -2.10 13.04
N GLN A 59 -7.24 -0.94 12.61
CA GLN A 59 -8.61 -0.78 12.12
C GLN A 59 -8.89 -1.68 10.90
N LEU A 60 -7.97 -1.75 9.94
CA LEU A 60 -8.10 -2.65 8.79
C LEU A 60 -8.23 -4.10 9.23
N LYS A 61 -7.43 -4.54 10.22
CA LYS A 61 -7.53 -5.90 10.77
C LYS A 61 -8.91 -6.16 11.39
N GLU A 62 -9.44 -5.22 12.17
CA GLU A 62 -10.78 -5.30 12.78
C GLU A 62 -11.90 -5.33 11.70
N GLN A 63 -11.65 -4.70 10.55
CA GLN A 63 -12.55 -4.69 9.39
C GLN A 63 -12.31 -5.87 8.44
N HIS A 64 -11.60 -6.92 8.87
CA HIS A 64 -11.24 -8.07 8.02
C HIS A 64 -10.53 -7.66 6.72
N TRP A 65 -9.68 -6.65 6.81
CA TRP A 65 -8.89 -6.07 5.72
C TRP A 65 -9.72 -5.40 4.61
N LEU A 66 -10.99 -5.12 4.87
CA LEU A 66 -11.85 -4.39 3.93
C LEU A 66 -11.75 -2.88 4.17
N PRO A 67 -11.09 -2.11 3.27
CA PRO A 67 -10.84 -0.70 3.51
C PRO A 67 -12.09 0.15 3.28
N ASN A 68 -12.32 1.12 4.17
CA ASN A 68 -13.26 2.22 3.96
C ASN A 68 -12.68 3.28 2.99
N ASP A 69 -13.44 4.33 2.68
CA ASP A 69 -13.02 5.33 1.68
C ASP A 69 -11.72 6.06 2.07
N LEU A 70 -11.58 6.49 3.33
CA LEU A 70 -10.36 7.14 3.83
C LEU A 70 -9.15 6.20 3.74
N GLN A 71 -9.30 4.95 4.15
CA GLN A 71 -8.24 3.95 4.09
C GLN A 71 -7.85 3.63 2.65
N LYS A 72 -8.80 3.62 1.70
CA LYS A 72 -8.48 3.49 0.27
C LYS A 72 -7.57 4.63 -0.17
N ARG A 73 -7.87 5.88 0.18
CA ARG A 73 -7.01 7.03 -0.14
C ARG A 73 -5.60 6.87 0.44
N MET A 74 -5.51 6.43 1.70
CA MET A 74 -4.22 6.16 2.34
C MET A 74 -3.44 5.02 1.65
N ILE A 75 -4.12 3.94 1.24
CA ILE A 75 -3.51 2.84 0.48
C ILE A 75 -2.97 3.34 -0.85
N TRP A 76 -3.71 4.17 -1.59
CA TRP A 76 -3.22 4.73 -2.85
C TRP A 76 -2.05 5.68 -2.65
N ALA A 77 -2.09 6.52 -1.61
CA ALA A 77 -0.96 7.37 -1.25
C ALA A 77 0.27 6.52 -0.92
N SER A 78 0.07 5.41 -0.20
CA SER A 78 1.14 4.46 0.09
C SER A 78 1.70 3.83 -1.19
N LEU A 79 0.87 3.34 -2.10
CA LEU A 79 1.32 2.68 -3.33
C LEU A 79 2.16 3.61 -4.21
N ILE A 80 1.72 4.86 -4.34
CA ILE A 80 2.47 5.89 -5.07
C ILE A 80 3.76 6.24 -4.32
N GLY A 81 3.66 6.42 -3.00
CA GLY A 81 4.78 6.87 -2.18
C GLY A 81 5.87 5.82 -1.97
N SER A 82 5.52 4.54 -2.06
CA SER A 82 6.46 3.41 -1.91
C SER A 82 7.19 3.05 -3.20
N ASP A 83 6.74 3.56 -4.35
CA ASP A 83 7.35 3.22 -5.64
C ASP A 83 8.71 3.91 -5.82
N GLU A 84 9.77 3.11 -5.88
CA GLU A 84 11.15 3.55 -6.17
C GLU A 84 11.59 3.23 -7.59
N SER A 85 10.70 2.68 -8.43
CA SER A 85 11.03 2.35 -9.81
C SER A 85 11.41 3.60 -10.62
N PRO A 86 12.26 3.46 -11.65
CA PRO A 86 12.57 4.56 -12.57
C PRO A 86 11.31 5.14 -13.25
N THR A 87 10.25 4.34 -13.36
CA THR A 87 8.97 4.69 -13.98
C THR A 87 7.92 5.19 -12.97
N SER A 88 8.28 5.37 -11.69
CA SER A 88 7.39 5.80 -10.60
C SER A 88 6.57 7.05 -10.93
N LYS A 89 7.18 8.06 -11.54
CA LYS A 89 6.45 9.27 -12.00
C LYS A 89 5.38 8.94 -13.03
N THR A 90 5.71 8.13 -14.03
CA THR A 90 4.78 7.70 -15.09
C THR A 90 3.65 6.86 -14.50
N ARG A 91 3.96 5.96 -13.57
CA ARG A 91 2.96 5.15 -12.86
C ARG A 91 2.02 6.02 -12.03
N MET A 92 2.56 6.99 -11.28
CA MET A 92 1.77 7.95 -10.52
C MET A 92 0.78 8.71 -11.41
N TYR A 93 1.18 9.16 -12.60
CA TYR A 93 0.26 9.82 -13.53
C TYR A 93 -0.85 8.89 -14.01
N LYS A 94 -0.54 7.63 -14.34
CA LYS A 94 -1.57 6.64 -14.72
C LYS A 94 -2.57 6.39 -13.60
N ILE A 95 -2.09 6.30 -12.36
CA ILE A 95 -2.91 6.16 -11.16
C ILE A 95 -3.78 7.41 -11.01
N LYS A 96 -3.18 8.61 -11.05
CA LYS A 96 -3.89 9.90 -10.98
C LYS A 96 -5.06 9.98 -11.95
N GLU A 97 -4.84 9.71 -13.23
CA GLU A 97 -5.90 9.74 -14.26
C GLU A 97 -7.02 8.73 -13.94
N SER A 98 -6.65 7.56 -13.44
CA SER A 98 -7.62 6.51 -13.05
C SER A 98 -8.43 6.91 -11.80
N LEU A 99 -7.82 7.63 -10.86
CA LEU A 99 -8.50 8.13 -9.66
C LEU A 99 -9.40 9.32 -9.97
N LEU A 100 -8.93 10.28 -10.78
CA LEU A 100 -9.69 11.44 -11.20
C LEU A 100 -10.97 11.04 -11.96
N SER A 101 -10.85 10.08 -12.89
CA SER A 101 -12.00 9.59 -13.66
C SER A 101 -13.02 8.83 -12.80
N ARG A 102 -12.59 8.18 -11.71
CA ARG A 102 -13.48 7.35 -10.87
C ARG A 102 -14.08 8.08 -9.67
N TYR A 103 -13.32 8.98 -9.04
CA TYR A 103 -13.70 9.61 -7.76
C TYR A 103 -13.67 11.15 -7.79
N GLY A 104 -13.14 11.76 -8.85
CA GLY A 104 -13.06 13.21 -8.98
C GLY A 104 -11.83 13.85 -8.33
N ARG A 105 -11.78 15.18 -8.38
CA ARG A 105 -10.61 15.99 -7.99
C ARG A 105 -10.33 15.94 -6.50
N ASP A 106 -11.34 16.09 -5.65
CA ASP A 106 -11.20 16.13 -4.18
C ASP A 106 -10.53 14.87 -3.64
N TRP A 107 -10.87 13.72 -4.22
CA TRP A 107 -10.31 12.43 -3.83
C TRP A 107 -8.81 12.34 -4.18
N TRP A 108 -8.42 12.82 -5.36
CA TRP A 108 -7.02 12.90 -5.76
C TRP A 108 -6.22 13.88 -4.91
N GLU A 109 -6.77 15.06 -4.60
CA GLU A 109 -6.09 16.07 -3.79
C GLU A 109 -5.79 15.55 -2.38
N ASP A 110 -6.73 14.82 -1.78
CA ASP A 110 -6.51 14.16 -0.49
C ASP A 110 -5.38 13.12 -0.58
N VAL A 111 -5.39 12.23 -1.58
CA VAL A 111 -4.30 11.26 -1.82
C VAL A 111 -2.95 11.97 -1.99
N PHE A 112 -2.92 13.01 -2.82
CA PHE A 112 -1.71 13.75 -3.13
C PHE A 112 -1.12 14.45 -1.90
N SER A 113 -1.98 15.06 -1.07
CA SER A 113 -1.58 15.74 0.17
C SER A 113 -0.89 14.81 1.17
N ARG A 114 -1.22 13.51 1.14
CA ARG A 114 -0.67 12.47 2.02
C ARG A 114 0.71 11.98 1.57
N LEU A 115 1.06 12.12 0.29
CA LEU A 115 2.31 11.58 -0.27
C LEU A 115 3.55 12.08 0.46
N LYS A 116 3.58 13.35 0.88
CA LYS A 116 4.72 13.92 1.62
C LYS A 116 5.05 13.14 2.89
N HIS A 117 4.03 12.64 3.60
CA HIS A 117 4.20 11.89 4.83
C HIS A 117 4.68 10.47 4.55
N VAL A 118 4.16 9.85 3.48
CA VAL A 118 4.62 8.53 3.02
C VAL A 118 6.09 8.59 2.61
N TYR A 119 6.48 9.60 1.83
CA TYR A 119 7.89 9.80 1.45
C TYR A 119 8.77 9.99 2.68
N ALA A 120 8.36 10.84 3.63
CA ALA A 120 9.13 11.05 4.85
C ALA A 120 9.32 9.76 5.67
N ALA A 121 8.25 8.96 5.82
CA ALA A 121 8.32 7.68 6.50
C ALA A 121 9.24 6.69 5.78
N ARG A 122 9.13 6.60 4.44
CA ARG A 122 9.97 5.74 3.61
C ARG A 122 11.45 6.09 3.72
N GLU A 123 11.79 7.38 3.57
CA GLU A 123 13.17 7.83 3.68
C GLU A 123 13.76 7.54 5.07
N ARG A 124 12.95 7.68 6.14
CA ARG A 124 13.38 7.32 7.50
C ARG A 124 13.66 5.83 7.64
N ILE A 125 12.78 4.98 7.11
CA ILE A 125 12.98 3.53 7.11
C ILE A 125 14.27 3.19 6.34
N LYS A 126 14.46 3.77 5.16
CA LYS A 126 15.63 3.53 4.31
C LYS A 126 16.94 3.93 4.99
N LYS A 127 16.97 5.09 5.65
CA LYS A 127 18.13 5.57 6.42
C LYS A 127 18.51 4.64 7.58
N PHE A 128 17.54 4.00 8.23
CA PHE A 128 17.86 3.02 9.27
C PHE A 128 18.52 1.77 8.68
N HIS A 129 18.08 1.34 7.50
CA HIS A 129 18.63 0.16 6.83
C HIS A 129 19.91 0.46 6.03
N SER A 130 20.39 1.70 6.00
CA SER A 130 21.56 2.06 5.20
C SER A 130 22.86 1.69 5.94
N GLY A 131 23.59 0.70 5.40
CA GLY A 131 24.91 0.30 5.88
C GLY A 131 25.07 -1.23 5.93
N PRO A 132 26.11 -1.82 5.30
CA PRO A 132 26.29 -3.27 5.28
C PRO A 132 26.35 -3.91 6.67
N ALA A 133 26.99 -3.23 7.64
CA ALA A 133 27.09 -3.69 9.03
C ALA A 133 25.72 -3.71 9.74
N ILE A 134 24.91 -2.66 9.55
CA ILE A 134 23.56 -2.58 10.13
C ILE A 134 22.67 -3.66 9.51
N GLN A 135 22.72 -3.83 8.20
CA GLN A 135 21.91 -4.85 7.52
C GLN A 135 22.30 -6.27 7.93
N THR A 136 23.59 -6.54 8.10
CA THR A 136 24.09 -7.82 8.63
C THR A 136 23.61 -8.05 10.06
N PHE A 137 23.66 -7.02 10.91
CA PHE A 137 23.18 -7.08 12.29
C PHE A 137 21.68 -7.36 12.37
N ILE A 138 20.86 -6.67 11.55
CA ILE A 138 19.41 -6.86 11.48
C ILE A 138 19.07 -8.29 11.04
N SER A 139 19.72 -8.79 9.97
CA SER A 139 19.41 -10.11 9.41
C SER A 139 19.85 -11.27 10.30
N ASN A 140 20.94 -11.09 11.07
CA ASN A 140 21.56 -12.19 11.82
C ASN A 140 21.23 -12.20 13.31
N THR A 141 20.51 -11.19 13.83
CA THR A 141 20.21 -11.11 15.27
C THR A 141 18.77 -10.75 15.54
N PHE A 142 18.21 -11.34 16.60
CA PHE A 142 16.87 -11.02 17.09
C PHE A 142 16.76 -9.54 17.52
N ILE A 143 17.76 -9.03 18.24
CA ILE A 143 17.81 -7.64 18.71
C ILE A 143 17.83 -6.66 17.55
N GLY A 144 18.56 -6.97 16.47
CA GLY A 144 18.59 -6.17 15.27
C GLY A 144 17.24 -6.14 14.54
N ALA A 145 16.58 -7.30 14.41
CA ALA A 145 15.24 -7.39 13.83
C ALA A 145 14.19 -6.61 14.63
N ASP A 146 14.25 -6.68 15.96
CA ASP A 146 13.38 -5.91 16.87
C ASP A 146 13.61 -4.40 16.74
N ALA A 147 14.88 -3.98 16.71
CA ALA A 147 15.24 -2.57 16.52
C ALA A 147 14.73 -2.01 15.18
N ALA A 148 14.87 -2.78 14.09
CA ALA A 148 14.36 -2.40 12.77
C ALA A 148 12.83 -2.29 12.76
N SER A 149 12.15 -3.22 13.43
CA SER A 149 10.69 -3.20 13.58
C SER A 149 10.21 -1.98 14.39
N ALA A 150 10.92 -1.63 15.46
CA ALA A 150 10.61 -0.46 16.28
C ALA A 150 10.81 0.85 15.50
N GLU A 151 11.91 1.00 14.74
CA GLU A 151 12.13 2.19 13.92
C GLU A 151 11.14 2.28 12.75
N ARG A 152 10.78 1.16 12.15
CA ARG A 152 9.69 1.12 11.16
C ARG A 152 8.39 1.62 11.77
N ARG A 153 8.00 1.13 12.95
CA ARG A 153 6.79 1.60 13.64
C ARG A 153 6.83 3.12 13.87
N LYS A 154 7.92 3.66 14.42
CA LYS A 154 8.09 5.11 14.63
C LYS A 154 7.99 5.91 13.34
N ALA A 155 8.55 5.40 12.24
CA ALA A 155 8.45 6.06 10.94
C ALA A 155 7.01 6.08 10.41
N LEU A 156 6.27 4.99 10.57
CA LEU A 156 4.86 4.90 10.15
C LEU A 156 3.93 5.77 11.01
N GLU A 157 4.25 5.99 12.29
CA GLU A 157 3.53 6.91 13.18
C GLU A 157 3.60 8.38 12.71
N MET A 158 4.55 8.71 11.84
CA MET A 158 4.63 10.05 11.22
C MET A 158 3.54 10.28 10.16
N ILE A 159 2.87 9.22 9.69
CA ILE A 159 1.81 9.30 8.70
C ILE A 159 0.49 9.66 9.40
N PRO A 160 -0.19 10.75 9.03
CA PRO A 160 -1.45 11.12 9.67
C PRO A 160 -2.50 10.01 9.59
N LYS A 161 -3.18 9.76 10.71
CA LYS A 161 -4.31 8.81 10.83
C LYS A 161 -5.64 9.34 10.30
N LYS A 162 -5.71 10.62 9.95
CA LYS A 162 -6.86 11.31 9.36
C LYS A 162 -6.36 12.22 8.25
#